data_AF-A0A7K4GQA8-F1
#
_entry.id   AF-A0A7K4GQA8-F1
#
_cell.length_a   1.000
_cell.length_b   1.000
_cell.length_c   1.000
_cell.angle_alpha   90.00
_cell.angle_beta   90.00
_cell.angle_gamma   90.00
#
_symmetry.space_group_name_H-M   'P 1'
#
loop_
_entity.id
_entity.type
_entity.pdbx_description
1 polymer ?
#
loop_
_entity_poly.entity_id
_entity_poly.type
_entity_poly.pdbx_seq_one_letter_code
_entity_poly.pdbx_strand_id
1 'polypeptide(L)'
;MSNMQVPIIISKADCSRCSELKEWLHENDVEYIERDIDDEEFVHKLLHDNNFTKTFCDADGCIVNTPVVIMNGKYWFKELWGISGLREKEAEKLFGVK
;
A
#
# COMPACT_ATOMS: atom_id res chain seq x y z
N MET A 1 -7.19 10.55 -21.78
CA MET A 1 -7.34 10.84 -20.34
C MET A 1 -7.13 9.53 -19.63
N SER A 2 -5.96 9.36 -19.03
CA SER A 2 -5.61 8.13 -18.31
C SER A 2 -6.55 8.04 -17.11
N ASN A 3 -7.37 6.99 -17.02
CA ASN A 3 -8.07 6.66 -15.79
C ASN A 3 -7.02 6.35 -14.72
N MET A 4 -6.46 7.36 -14.06
CA MET A 4 -5.64 7.17 -12.88
C MET A 4 -6.59 6.66 -11.81
N GLN A 5 -6.55 5.35 -11.55
CA GLN A 5 -7.23 4.78 -10.41
C GLN A 5 -6.63 5.40 -9.15
N VAL A 6 -7.49 5.91 -8.27
CA VAL A 6 -7.06 6.42 -6.97
C VAL A 6 -6.42 5.27 -6.19
N PRO A 7 -5.15 5.37 -5.79
CA PRO A 7 -4.47 4.32 -5.03
C PRO A 7 -5.14 4.10 -3.68
N ILE A 8 -5.14 2.85 -3.21
CA ILE A 8 -5.57 2.52 -1.85
C ILE A 8 -4.33 2.24 -1.01
N ILE A 9 -4.15 2.96 0.09
CA ILE A 9 -3.07 2.75 1.04
C ILE A 9 -3.63 1.98 2.23
N ILE A 10 -3.17 0.74 2.40
CA ILE A 10 -3.40 -0.04 3.60
C ILE A 10 -2.36 0.38 4.62
N SER A 11 -2.80 0.96 5.73
CA SER A 11 -1.94 1.38 6.83
C SER A 11 -2.41 0.80 8.16
N LYS A 12 -1.67 1.07 9.23
CA LYS A 12 -2.03 0.67 10.60
C LYS A 12 -1.60 1.75 11.57
N ALA A 13 -2.20 1.76 12.76
CA ALA A 13 -1.74 2.60 13.85
C ALA A 13 -0.28 2.29 14.23
N ASP A 14 0.47 3.30 14.66
CA ASP A 14 1.87 3.18 15.11
C ASP A 14 2.83 2.56 14.07
N CYS A 15 2.66 2.94 12.80
CA CYS A 15 3.50 2.48 11.69
C CYS A 15 4.32 3.64 11.12
N SER A 16 5.62 3.69 11.47
CA SER A 16 6.54 4.74 10.99
C SER A 16 6.61 4.84 9.47
N ARG A 17 6.72 3.70 8.79
CA ARG A 17 6.71 3.62 7.32
C ARG A 17 5.40 4.10 6.71
N CYS A 18 4.28 3.90 7.41
CA CYS A 18 2.99 4.36 6.95
C CYS A 18 2.92 5.88 7.01
N SER A 19 3.42 6.49 8.09
CA SER A 19 3.53 7.95 8.19
C SER A 19 4.44 8.51 7.10
N GLU A 20 5.62 7.91 6.91
CA GLU A 20 6.59 8.32 5.87
C GLU A 20 5.97 8.30 4.46
N LEU A 21 5.23 7.25 4.12
CA LEU A 21 4.55 7.19 2.81
C LEU A 21 3.43 8.23 2.69
N LYS A 22 2.63 8.43 3.74
CA LYS A 22 1.54 9.41 3.73
C LYS A 22 2.06 10.85 3.60
N GLU A 23 3.15 11.17 4.30
CA GLU A 23 3.86 12.44 4.18
C GLU A 23 4.34 12.65 2.75
N TRP A 24 5.02 11.66 2.16
CA TRP A 24 5.48 11.73 0.77
C TRP A 24 4.32 11.93 -0.22
N LEU A 25 3.21 11.22 -0.05
CA LEU A 25 2.02 11.37 -0.90
C LEU A 25 1.41 12.77 -0.77
N HIS A 26 1.36 13.31 0.45
CA HIS A 26 0.85 14.65 0.72
C HIS A 26 1.73 15.73 0.09
N GLU A 27 3.05 15.64 0.23
CA GLU A 27 4.01 16.57 -0.36
C GLU A 27 3.95 16.62 -1.89
N ASN A 28 3.54 15.51 -2.51
CA ASN A 28 3.46 15.37 -3.97
C ASN A 28 2.04 15.50 -4.53
N ASP A 29 1.07 15.97 -3.73
CA ASP A 29 -0.33 16.18 -4.14
C ASP A 29 -0.96 14.92 -4.78
N VAL A 30 -0.66 13.75 -4.20
CA VAL A 30 -1.21 12.47 -4.63
C VAL A 30 -2.44 12.15 -3.78
N GLU A 31 -3.62 12.19 -4.40
CA GLU A 31 -4.85 11.72 -3.75
C GLU A 31 -4.82 10.20 -3.57
N TYR A 32 -5.25 9.73 -2.39
CA TYR A 32 -5.34 8.30 -2.08
C TYR A 32 -6.52 8.00 -1.15
N ILE A 33 -6.92 6.73 -1.13
CA ILE A 33 -7.90 6.20 -0.18
C ILE A 33 -7.15 5.44 0.91
N GLU A 34 -7.33 5.82 2.16
CA GLU A 34 -6.76 5.07 3.29
C GLU A 34 -7.69 3.93 3.73
N ARG A 35 -7.10 2.79 4.07
CA ARG A 35 -7.75 1.68 4.76
C ARG A 35 -6.87 1.20 5.91
N ASP A 36 -7.49 0.95 7.06
CA ASP A 36 -6.80 0.41 8.22
C ASP A 36 -6.74 -1.13 8.12
N ILE A 37 -5.57 -1.71 8.35
CA ILE A 37 -5.43 -3.18 8.43
C ILE A 37 -6.04 -3.74 9.71
N ASP A 38 -6.34 -2.91 10.70
CA ASP A 38 -7.01 -3.32 11.94
C ASP A 38 -8.55 -3.27 11.81
N ASP A 39 -9.08 -2.79 10.68
CA ASP A 39 -10.52 -2.84 10.36
C ASP A 39 -10.92 -4.27 9.94
N GLU A 40 -11.64 -4.95 10.82
CA GLU A 40 -12.10 -6.34 10.61
C GLU A 40 -12.91 -6.52 9.33
N GLU A 41 -13.82 -5.59 9.00
CA GLU A 41 -14.64 -5.72 7.78
C GLU A 41 -13.78 -5.61 6.52
N PHE A 42 -12.76 -4.75 6.56
CA PHE A 42 -11.82 -4.59 5.46
C PHE A 42 -10.88 -5.80 5.34
N VAL A 43 -10.33 -6.28 6.45
CA VAL A 43 -9.49 -7.49 6.48
C VAL A 43 -10.25 -8.70 5.96
N HIS A 44 -11.50 -8.89 6.37
CA HIS A 44 -12.35 -9.94 5.83
C HIS A 44 -12.44 -9.88 4.30
N LYS A 45 -12.64 -8.69 3.73
CA LYS A 45 -12.66 -8.50 2.26
C LYS A 45 -11.31 -8.84 1.62
N LEU A 46 -10.19 -8.45 2.23
CA LEU A 46 -8.84 -8.78 1.74
C LEU A 46 -8.57 -10.29 1.74
N LEU A 47 -9.01 -11.02 2.78
CA LEU A 47 -8.85 -12.46 2.87
C LEU A 47 -9.68 -13.21 1.81
N HIS A 48 -10.72 -12.59 1.27
CA HIS A 48 -11.47 -13.10 0.12
C HIS A 48 -10.86 -12.69 -1.24
N ASP A 49 -9.83 -11.85 -1.26
CA ASP A 49 -9.10 -11.49 -2.49
C ASP A 49 -7.98 -12.51 -2.77
N ASN A 50 -8.10 -13.21 -3.90
CA ASN A 50 -7.12 -14.20 -4.36
C ASN A 50 -5.74 -13.62 -4.65
N ASN A 51 -5.65 -12.35 -5.07
CA ASN A 51 -4.36 -11.70 -5.31
C ASN A 51 -3.69 -11.35 -3.99
N PHE A 52 -4.48 -10.92 -2.99
CA PHE A 52 -3.95 -10.62 -1.67
C PHE A 52 -3.42 -11.88 -1.00
N THR A 53 -4.24 -12.93 -0.95
CA THR A 53 -3.88 -14.19 -0.28
C THR A 53 -2.65 -14.86 -0.92
N LYS A 54 -2.54 -14.86 -2.25
CA LYS A 54 -1.33 -15.35 -2.94
C LYS A 54 -0.07 -14.53 -2.67
N THR A 55 -0.22 -13.25 -2.34
CA THR A 55 0.91 -12.33 -2.15
C THR A 55 1.38 -12.29 -0.70
N PHE A 56 0.45 -12.37 0.26
CA PHE A 56 0.70 -12.11 1.68
C PHE A 56 0.39 -13.28 2.60
N CYS A 57 -0.26 -14.34 2.11
CA CYS A 57 -0.60 -15.50 2.91
C CYS A 57 0.14 -16.75 2.44
N ASP A 58 0.57 -17.56 3.40
CA ASP A 58 1.15 -18.88 3.18
C ASP A 58 0.45 -19.94 4.06
N ALA A 59 1.07 -21.10 4.24
CA ALA A 59 0.51 -22.20 5.03
C ALA A 59 0.42 -21.88 6.54
N ASP A 60 1.19 -20.90 7.02
CA ASP A 60 1.30 -20.54 8.44
C ASP A 60 0.43 -19.32 8.80
N GLY A 61 0.05 -18.51 7.81
CA GLY A 61 -0.91 -17.42 7.99
C GLY A 61 -0.74 -16.29 6.99
N CYS A 62 -1.45 -15.18 7.22
CA CYS A 62 -1.33 -13.95 6.44
C CYS A 62 -0.44 -12.94 7.16
N ILE A 63 0.75 -12.67 6.61
CA ILE A 63 1.66 -11.66 7.15
C ILE A 63 1.61 -10.42 6.26
N VAL A 64 0.95 -9.39 6.75
CA VAL A 64 0.82 -8.10 6.06
C VAL A 64 1.78 -7.11 6.67
N ASN A 65 2.82 -6.77 5.91
CA ASN A 65 3.69 -5.68 6.30
C ASN A 65 3.14 -4.38 5.74
N THR A 66 2.75 -3.47 6.62
CA THR A 66 2.26 -2.14 6.25
C THR A 66 3.41 -1.14 6.07
N PRO A 67 3.25 -0.11 5.21
CA PRO A 67 2.07 0.16 4.39
C PRO A 67 2.06 -0.63 3.08
N VAL A 68 0.89 -1.10 2.65
CA VAL A 68 0.70 -1.76 1.35
C VAL A 68 -0.07 -0.82 0.43
N VAL A 69 0.39 -0.66 -0.80
CA VAL A 69 -0.29 0.16 -1.81
C VAL A 69 -1.02 -0.75 -2.79
N ILE A 70 -2.32 -0.53 -2.97
CA ILE A 70 -3.11 -1.16 -4.03
C ILE A 70 -3.23 -0.15 -5.17
N MET A 71 -2.66 -0.49 -6.32
CA MET A 71 -2.69 0.33 -7.52
C MET A 71 -2.94 -0.56 -8.73
N ASN A 72 -3.98 -0.27 -9.52
CA ASN A 72 -4.37 -1.05 -10.70
C ASN A 72 -4.59 -2.55 -10.40
N GLY A 73 -5.18 -2.88 -9.24
CA GLY A 73 -5.42 -4.26 -8.78
C GLY A 73 -4.16 -5.04 -8.40
N LYS A 74 -3.00 -4.38 -8.31
CA LYS A 74 -1.74 -4.94 -7.85
C LYS A 74 -1.36 -4.39 -6.48
N TYR A 75 -0.70 -5.23 -5.70
CA TYR A 75 -0.23 -4.92 -4.36
C TYR A 75 1.27 -4.61 -4.39
N TRP A 76 1.65 -3.47 -3.82
CA TRP A 76 3.02 -2.98 -3.76
C TRP A 76 3.45 -2.82 -2.30
N PHE A 77 4.57 -3.45 -1.95
CA PHE A 77 5.21 -3.31 -0.65
C PHE A 77 6.73 -3.35 -0.81
N LYS A 78 7.31 -4.55 -1.02
CA LYS A 78 8.77 -4.76 -1.05
C LYS A 78 9.51 -3.89 -2.08
N GLU A 79 8.82 -3.53 -3.16
CA GLU A 79 9.38 -2.74 -4.26
C GLU A 79 9.49 -1.24 -3.91
N LEU A 80 8.60 -0.74 -3.05
CA LEU A 80 8.61 0.64 -2.56
C LEU A 80 9.56 0.84 -1.38
N TRP A 81 9.91 -0.23 -0.66
CA TRP A 81 10.66 -0.14 0.59
C TRP A 81 12.09 -0.69 0.47
N GLY A 82 13.08 0.14 0.79
CA GLY A 82 14.48 -0.23 0.96
C GLY A 82 14.86 -0.42 2.43
N ILE A 83 16.15 -0.72 2.66
CA ILE A 83 16.73 -0.73 4.02
C ILE A 83 16.70 0.68 4.64
N SER A 84 16.80 1.71 3.79
CA SER A 84 16.87 3.12 4.18
C SER A 84 15.52 3.86 4.21
N GLY A 85 14.38 3.18 3.99
CA GLY A 85 13.06 3.81 3.92
C GLY A 85 12.43 3.74 2.52
N LEU A 86 11.57 4.70 2.22
CA LEU A 86 10.83 4.79 0.96
C LEU A 86 11.80 5.01 -0.21
N ARG A 87 11.62 4.23 -1.28
CA ARG A 87 12.34 4.43 -2.54
C ARG A 87 11.59 5.44 -3.38
N GLU A 88 11.88 6.72 -3.17
CA GLU A 88 11.21 7.83 -3.85
C GLU A 88 11.09 7.63 -5.37
N LYS A 89 12.16 7.21 -6.05
CA LYS A 89 12.14 6.94 -7.50
C LYS A 89 11.14 5.86 -7.93
N GLU A 90 10.86 4.87 -7.08
CA GLU A 90 9.86 3.85 -7.37
C GLU A 90 8.46 4.37 -7.04
N ALA A 91 8.32 5.18 -5.99
CA ALA A 91 7.08 5.88 -5.67
C ALA A 91 6.68 6.86 -6.79
N GLU A 92 7.60 7.69 -7.27
CA GLU A 92 7.40 8.61 -8.40
C GLU A 92 6.86 7.88 -9.63
N LYS A 93 7.48 6.75 -10.00
CA LYS A 93 7.02 5.91 -11.12
C LYS A 93 5.64 5.32 -10.88
N LEU A 94 5.37 4.86 -9.65
CA LEU A 94 4.11 4.21 -9.30
C LEU A 94 2.94 5.21 -9.32
N PHE A 95 3.15 6.39 -8.75
CA PHE A 95 2.13 7.44 -8.60
C PHE A 95 2.12 8.44 -9.76
N GLY A 96 3.08 8.36 -10.69
CA GLY A 96 3.16 9.25 -11.84
C GLY A 96 3.59 10.68 -11.51
N VAL A 97 4.32 10.85 -10.41
CA VAL A 97 4.87 12.14 -9.96
C VAL A 97 6.17 12.43 -10.74
N LYS A 98 6.39 13.70 -11.09
CA LYS A 98 7.50 14.17 -11.95
C LYS A 98 8.51 15.00 -11.18
#